data_AF-A0A1T4YEB3-F1
#
_entry.id   AF-A0A1T4YEB3-F1
#
_cell.length_a   1.000
_cell.length_b   1.000
_cell.length_c   1.000
_cell.angle_alpha   90.00
_cell.angle_beta   90.00
_cell.angle_gamma   90.00
#
_symmetry.space_group_name_H-M   'P 1'
#
loop_
_entity.id
_entity.type
_entity.pdbx_description
1 polymer ?
#
loop_
_entity_poly.entity_id
_entity_poly.type
_entity_poly.pdbx_seq_one_letter_code
_entity_poly.pdbx_strand_id
1 'polypeptide(L)'
;MKQLEKRAKEVILKQMEDLAEITTEQVMELIKPHFCPDYQKLAEQALRRQANNLIARYRDDKGVRKYFNYKDPWGTSKYVNVDKTDDVYALSAIEINLEKKLLGLSTSVKKIKKHKQEIIGQLSIENLISMAE
;
A
#
# COMPACT_ATOMS: atom_id res chain seq x y z
N MET A 1 1.22 23.63 -2.49
CA MET A 1 0.23 23.40 -1.42
C MET A 1 -0.07 21.91 -1.32
N LYS A 2 -0.05 21.35 -0.10
CA LYS A 2 -0.50 19.97 0.15
C LYS A 2 -2.03 19.96 0.12
N GLN A 3 -2.65 18.98 -0.53
CA GLN A 3 -4.12 18.82 -0.57
C GLN A 3 -4.74 18.63 0.83
N LEU A 4 -3.91 18.29 1.82
CA LEU A 4 -4.24 18.18 3.23
C LEU A 4 -3.08 18.73 4.05
N GLU A 5 -3.36 19.68 4.95
CA GLU A 5 -2.36 20.32 5.81
C GLU A 5 -1.71 19.31 6.77
N LYS A 6 -0.46 19.56 7.19
CA LYS A 6 0.26 18.65 8.10
C LYS A 6 -0.49 18.45 9.42
N ARG A 7 -0.98 19.54 10.03
CA ARG A 7 -1.72 19.50 11.29
C ARG A 7 -3.03 18.71 11.17
N ALA A 8 -3.76 18.88 10.07
CA ALA A 8 -4.96 18.10 9.79
C ALA A 8 -4.67 16.59 9.70
N LYS A 9 -3.56 16.19 9.05
CA LYS A 9 -3.14 14.78 9.02
C LYS A 9 -2.87 14.22 10.40
N GLU A 10 -2.16 14.96 11.24
CA GLU A 10 -1.81 14.52 12.60
C GLU A 10 -3.06 14.31 13.46
N VAL A 11 -4.04 15.22 13.38
CA VAL A 11 -5.32 15.09 14.09
C VAL A 11 -6.11 13.87 13.60
N ILE A 12 -6.23 13.68 12.29
CA ILE A 12 -6.95 12.53 11.71
C ILE A 12 -6.26 11.22 12.11
N LEU A 13 -4.94 11.14 12.05
CA LEU A 13 -4.19 9.94 12.45
C LEU A 13 -4.43 9.61 13.92
N LYS A 14 -4.42 10.61 14.81
CA LYS A 14 -4.74 10.41 16.23
C LYS A 14 -6.16 9.89 16.43
N GLN A 15 -7.14 10.42 15.69
CA GLN A 15 -8.51 9.90 15.75
C GLN A 15 -8.61 8.44 15.29
N MET A 16 -7.73 7.99 14.39
CA MET A 16 -7.68 6.60 13.94
C MET A 16 -6.99 5.65 14.93
N GLU A 17 -6.13 6.14 15.82
CA GLU A 17 -5.40 5.30 16.79
C GLU A 17 -6.34 4.56 17.74
N ASP A 18 -7.50 5.15 18.05
CA ASP A 18 -8.47 4.60 19.00
C ASP A 18 -9.51 3.67 18.34
N LEU A 19 -9.43 3.46 17.02
CA LEU A 19 -10.42 2.70 16.25
C LEU A 19 -9.87 1.33 15.83
N ALA A 20 -10.51 0.26 16.30
CA ALA A 20 -10.20 -1.10 15.86
C ALA A 20 -10.63 -1.35 14.40
N GLU A 21 -11.75 -0.74 14.00
CA GLU A 21 -12.32 -0.84 12.66
C GLU A 21 -12.70 0.54 12.14
N ILE A 22 -12.40 0.81 10.87
CA ILE A 22 -12.81 2.02 10.18
C ILE A 22 -12.95 1.75 8.68
N THR A 23 -14.00 2.28 8.07
CA THR A 23 -14.25 2.23 6.63
C THR A 23 -13.53 3.34 5.88
N THR A 24 -13.34 3.19 4.57
CA THR A 24 -12.74 4.26 3.76
C THR A 24 -13.62 5.51 3.77
N GLU A 25 -14.94 5.33 3.75
CA GLU A 25 -15.95 6.39 3.82
C GLU A 25 -15.84 7.20 5.12
N GLN A 26 -15.66 6.53 6.26
CA GLN A 26 -15.44 7.22 7.54
C GLN A 26 -14.14 8.03 7.53
N VAL A 27 -13.04 7.47 6.99
CA VAL A 27 -11.77 8.23 6.84
C VAL A 27 -11.98 9.43 5.92
N MET A 28 -12.78 9.30 4.86
CA MET A 28 -13.11 10.42 3.97
C MET A 28 -13.87 11.53 4.72
N GLU A 29 -14.82 11.21 5.59
CA GLU A 29 -15.49 12.23 6.42
C GLU A 29 -14.52 13.00 7.32
N LEU A 30 -13.47 12.35 7.83
CA LEU A 30 -12.43 13.03 8.61
C LEU A 30 -11.56 13.96 7.73
N ILE A 31 -11.31 13.57 6.48
CA ILE A 31 -10.47 14.35 5.54
C ILE A 31 -11.23 15.55 4.95
N LYS A 32 -12.53 15.38 4.62
CA LYS A 32 -13.34 16.36 3.88
C LYS A 32 -13.23 17.80 4.39
N PRO A 33 -13.34 18.09 5.70
CA PRO A 33 -13.27 19.47 6.21
C PRO A 33 -11.93 20.16 5.96
N HIS A 34 -10.88 19.39 5.69
CA HIS A 34 -9.51 19.87 5.55
C HIS A 34 -8.95 19.72 4.13
N PHE A 35 -9.77 19.23 3.19
CA PHE A 35 -9.34 18.93 1.84
C PHE A 35 -9.54 20.12 0.90
N CYS A 36 -8.44 20.61 0.31
CA CYS A 36 -8.48 21.70 -0.66
C CYS A 36 -7.89 21.22 -2.00
N PRO A 37 -8.74 20.79 -2.96
CA PRO A 37 -8.27 20.18 -4.19
C PRO A 37 -7.75 21.21 -5.21
N ASP A 38 -6.70 20.81 -5.92
CA ASP A 38 -6.28 21.42 -7.18
C ASP A 38 -6.78 20.52 -8.32
N TYR A 39 -7.84 20.95 -9.00
CA TYR A 39 -8.56 20.12 -9.97
C TYR A 39 -7.72 19.74 -11.20
N GLN A 40 -6.83 20.63 -11.66
CA GLN A 40 -5.94 20.32 -12.78
C GLN A 40 -4.96 19.20 -12.38
N LYS A 41 -4.35 19.31 -11.19
CA LYS A 41 -3.48 18.24 -10.68
C LYS A 41 -4.25 16.94 -10.45
N LEU A 42 -5.51 17.00 -10.01
CA LEU A 42 -6.35 15.80 -9.86
C LEU A 42 -6.60 15.12 -11.21
N ALA A 43 -6.88 15.89 -12.26
CA ALA A 43 -7.06 15.36 -13.61
C ALA A 43 -5.78 14.67 -14.12
N GLU A 44 -4.62 15.30 -13.97
CA GLU A 44 -3.32 14.70 -14.33
C GLU A 44 -3.03 13.41 -13.55
N GLN A 45 -3.32 13.40 -12.24
CA GLN A 45 -3.16 12.21 -11.41
C GLN A 45 -4.11 11.08 -11.85
N ALA A 46 -5.34 11.41 -12.22
CA ALA A 46 -6.31 10.45 -12.74
C ALA A 46 -5.81 9.84 -14.05
N LEU A 47 -5.33 10.66 -14.99
CA LEU A 47 -4.74 10.19 -16.25
C LEU A 47 -3.52 9.28 -16.00
N ARG A 48 -2.60 9.69 -15.12
CA ARG A 48 -1.45 8.88 -14.73
C ARG A 48 -1.87 7.53 -14.14
N ARG A 49 -2.93 7.51 -13.32
CA ARG A 49 -3.49 6.26 -12.76
C ARG A 49 -4.03 5.36 -13.86
N GLN A 50 -4.75 5.91 -14.83
CA GLN A 50 -5.26 5.12 -15.97
C GLN A 50 -4.13 4.54 -16.82
N ALA A 51 -3.09 5.33 -17.12
CA ALA A 51 -1.91 4.84 -17.83
C ALA A 51 -1.23 3.68 -17.07
N ASN A 52 -0.99 3.85 -15.77
CA ASN A 52 -0.39 2.79 -14.94
C ASN A 52 -1.26 1.53 -14.89
N ASN A 53 -2.59 1.69 -14.81
CA ASN A 53 -3.53 0.57 -14.82
C ASN A 53 -3.48 -0.19 -16.14
N LEU A 54 -3.37 0.52 -17.27
CA LEU A 54 -3.27 -0.09 -18.59
C LEU A 54 -1.98 -0.89 -18.72
N ILE A 55 -0.84 -0.32 -18.34
CA ILE A 55 0.46 -1.00 -18.31
C ILE A 55 0.39 -2.26 -17.44
N ALA A 56 -0.22 -2.16 -16.26
CA ALA A 56 -0.37 -3.24 -15.29
C ALA A 56 -1.28 -4.40 -15.75
N ARG A 57 -2.18 -4.14 -16.72
CA ARG A 57 -3.05 -5.15 -17.33
C ARG A 57 -2.34 -5.94 -18.43
N TYR A 58 -1.25 -5.40 -18.98
CA TYR A 58 -0.49 -6.08 -20.01
C TYR A 58 0.35 -7.22 -19.42
N ARG A 59 -0.10 -8.44 -19.66
CA ARG A 59 0.41 -9.68 -19.06
C ARG A 59 0.80 -10.69 -20.13
N ASP A 60 1.62 -11.66 -19.75
CA ASP A 60 1.89 -12.84 -20.55
C ASP A 60 0.75 -13.86 -20.47
N ASP A 61 0.93 -14.97 -21.17
CA ASP A 61 0.02 -16.10 -21.23
C ASP A 61 -0.18 -16.79 -19.87
N LYS A 62 0.76 -16.61 -18.94
CA LYS A 62 0.68 -17.10 -17.55
C LYS A 62 0.05 -16.08 -16.60
N GLY A 63 -0.37 -14.93 -17.09
CA GLY A 63 -0.94 -13.85 -16.28
C GLY A 63 0.09 -13.05 -15.47
N VAL A 64 1.39 -13.19 -15.73
CA VAL A 64 2.45 -12.38 -15.13
C VAL A 64 2.61 -11.08 -15.91
N ARG A 65 2.85 -9.96 -15.22
CA ARG A 65 3.06 -8.67 -15.90
C ARG A 65 4.31 -8.72 -16.76
N LYS A 66 4.29 -8.11 -17.94
CA LYS A 66 5.48 -7.95 -18.79
C LYS A 66 6.24 -6.64 -18.51
N TYR A 67 5.51 -5.60 -18.12
CA TYR A 67 6.10 -4.29 -17.80
C TYR A 67 6.26 -4.10 -16.30
N PHE A 68 7.47 -3.72 -15.89
CA PHE A 68 7.80 -3.42 -14.50
C PHE A 68 8.40 -2.03 -14.36
N ASN A 69 8.08 -1.38 -13.25
CA ASN A 69 8.63 -0.07 -12.94
C ASN A 69 9.99 -0.21 -12.24
N TYR A 70 10.93 0.64 -12.64
CA TYR A 70 12.21 0.84 -11.98
C TYR A 70 12.59 2.32 -11.97
N LYS A 71 13.60 2.67 -11.18
CA LYS A 71 14.25 3.97 -11.25
C LYS A 71 15.56 3.81 -11.99
N ASP A 72 15.79 4.67 -12.97
CA ASP A 72 17.09 4.75 -13.63
C ASP A 72 18.15 5.38 -12.70
N PRO A 73 19.44 5.39 -13.09
CA PRO A 73 20.50 5.95 -12.25
C PRO A 73 20.32 7.42 -11.87
N TRP A 74 19.51 8.17 -12.62
CA TRP A 74 19.18 9.58 -12.34
C TRP A 74 17.92 9.73 -11.46
N GLY A 75 17.31 8.61 -11.04
CA GLY A 75 16.13 8.58 -10.18
C GLY A 75 14.81 8.71 -10.93
N THR A 76 14.82 8.72 -12.27
CA THR A 76 13.61 8.84 -13.10
C THR A 76 12.87 7.50 -13.13
N SER A 77 11.57 7.54 -12.85
CA SER A 77 10.73 6.34 -12.88
C SER A 77 10.37 5.96 -14.31
N LYS A 78 10.72 4.75 -14.72
CA LYS A 78 10.47 4.18 -16.05
C LYS A 78 9.76 2.84 -15.94
N TYR A 79 9.13 2.41 -17.03
CA TYR A 79 8.65 1.04 -17.19
C TYR A 79 9.46 0.34 -18.27
N VAL A 80 9.87 -0.89 -18.01
CA VAL A 80 10.60 -1.72 -18.98
C VAL A 80 9.85 -3.03 -19.19
N ASN A 81 9.84 -3.51 -20.43
CA ASN A 81 9.32 -4.83 -20.77
C ASN A 81 10.43 -5.86 -20.55
N VAL A 82 10.29 -6.69 -19.51
CA VAL A 82 11.36 -7.63 -19.11
C VAL A 82 11.58 -8.74 -20.12
N ASP A 83 10.60 -9.05 -20.97
CA ASP A 83 10.73 -10.07 -22.01
C ASP A 83 11.50 -9.55 -23.25
N LYS A 84 11.73 -8.24 -23.34
CA LYS A 84 12.28 -7.59 -24.55
C LYS A 84 13.53 -6.75 -24.30
N THR A 85 13.91 -6.56 -23.04
CA THR A 85 15.03 -5.69 -22.66
C THR A 85 16.33 -6.48 -22.54
N ASP A 86 17.43 -5.83 -22.88
CA ASP A 86 18.81 -6.27 -22.61
C ASP A 86 19.47 -5.43 -21.50
N ASP A 87 18.79 -4.39 -21.01
CA ASP A 87 19.23 -3.56 -19.88
C ASP A 87 19.29 -4.36 -18.57
N VAL A 88 20.47 -4.91 -18.28
CA VAL A 88 20.77 -5.66 -17.05
C VAL A 88 20.55 -4.81 -15.80
N TYR A 89 20.87 -3.51 -15.84
CA TYR A 89 20.66 -2.63 -14.70
C TYR A 89 19.18 -2.52 -14.36
N ALA A 90 18.32 -2.35 -15.36
CA ALA A 90 16.88 -2.30 -15.16
C ALA A 90 16.36 -3.60 -14.52
N LEU A 91 16.81 -4.76 -15.02
CA LEU A 91 16.42 -6.07 -14.48
C LEU A 91 16.84 -6.22 -13.00
N SER A 92 18.10 -5.91 -12.66
CA SER A 92 18.58 -5.96 -11.27
C SER A 92 17.85 -4.97 -10.36
N ALA A 93 17.56 -3.76 -10.83
CA ALA A 93 16.80 -2.78 -10.07
C ALA A 93 15.36 -3.23 -9.81
N ILE A 94 14.73 -3.92 -10.77
CA ILE A 94 13.40 -4.52 -10.60
C ILE A 94 13.43 -5.64 -9.56
N GLU A 95 14.40 -6.54 -9.66
CA GLU A 95 14.58 -7.66 -8.72
C GLU A 95 14.67 -7.17 -7.28
N ILE A 96 15.60 -6.24 -6.99
CA ILE A 96 15.76 -5.62 -5.67
C ILE A 96 14.45 -5.00 -5.17
N ASN A 97 13.69 -4.36 -6.05
CA ASN A 97 12.41 -3.75 -5.69
C ASN A 97 11.33 -4.80 -5.36
N LEU A 98 11.33 -5.95 -6.04
CA LEU A 98 10.40 -7.05 -5.76
C LEU A 98 10.75 -7.74 -4.43
N GLU A 99 12.03 -7.98 -4.16
CA GLU A 99 12.48 -8.55 -2.89
C GLU A 99 12.11 -7.67 -1.68
N LYS A 100 12.31 -6.35 -1.81
CA LYS A 100 11.90 -5.40 -0.76
C LYS A 100 10.39 -5.46 -0.48
N LYS A 101 9.57 -5.60 -1.52
CA LYS A 101 8.11 -5.75 -1.36
C LYS A 101 7.76 -7.06 -0.67
N LEU A 102 8.43 -8.15 -1.03
CA LEU A 102 8.24 -9.46 -0.39
C LEU A 102 8.59 -9.41 1.10
N LEU A 103 9.70 -8.76 1.46
CA LEU A 103 10.11 -8.57 2.85
C LEU A 103 9.09 -7.72 3.64
N GLY A 104 8.61 -6.63 3.04
CA GLY A 104 7.57 -5.78 3.63
C GLY A 104 6.28 -6.56 3.89
N LEU A 105 5.81 -7.33 2.91
CA LEU A 105 4.62 -8.17 3.04
C LEU A 105 4.79 -9.22 4.14
N SER A 106 5.95 -9.88 4.18
CA SER A 106 6.28 -10.86 5.23
C SER A 106 6.22 -10.26 6.63
N THR A 107 6.70 -9.02 6.77
CA THR A 107 6.64 -8.27 8.03
C THR A 107 5.21 -7.98 8.45
N SER A 108 4.36 -7.53 7.51
CA SER A 108 2.93 -7.31 7.76
C SER A 108 2.21 -8.59 8.17
N VAL A 109 2.50 -9.71 7.50
CA VAL A 109 1.93 -11.03 7.84
C VAL A 109 2.32 -11.45 9.26
N LYS A 110 3.59 -11.26 9.66
CA LYS A 110 4.05 -11.56 11.03
C LYS A 110 3.29 -10.74 12.07
N LYS A 111 3.10 -9.43 11.84
CA LYS A 111 2.33 -8.56 12.74
C LYS A 111 0.91 -9.08 12.95
N ILE A 112 0.21 -9.43 11.87
CA ILE A 112 -1.16 -9.96 11.92
C ILE A 112 -1.20 -11.31 12.65
N LYS A 113 -0.28 -12.23 12.33
CA LYS A 113 -0.22 -13.55 12.98
C LYS A 113 0.00 -13.44 14.48
N LYS A 114 0.92 -12.57 14.92
CA LYS A 114 1.19 -12.31 16.33
C LYS A 114 -0.07 -11.85 17.05
N HIS A 115 -0.75 -10.84 16.52
CA HIS A 115 -1.97 -10.31 17.15
C HIS A 115 -3.10 -11.34 17.20
N LYS A 116 -3.27 -12.14 16.15
CA LYS A 116 -4.24 -13.25 16.15
C LYS A 116 -3.94 -14.28 17.24
N GLN A 117 -2.66 -14.61 17.46
CA GLN A 117 -2.25 -15.54 18.52
C GLN A 117 -2.50 -14.97 19.92
N GLU A 118 -2.25 -13.67 20.12
CA GLU A 118 -2.55 -12.98 21.38
C GLU A 118 -4.05 -13.08 21.73
N ILE A 119 -4.94 -12.79 20.76
CA ILE A 119 -6.39 -12.89 20.94
C ILE A 119 -6.82 -14.33 21.25
N ILE A 120 -6.32 -15.32 20.50
CA ILE A 120 -6.65 -16.74 20.75
C ILE A 120 -6.19 -17.17 22.14
N GLY A 121 -5.00 -16.73 22.57
CA GLY A 121 -4.48 -16.97 23.92
C GLY A 121 -5.37 -16.36 24.99
N GLN A 122 -5.81 -15.11 24.81
CA GLN A 122 -6.74 -14.44 25.75
C GLN A 122 -8.07 -15.20 25.88
N LEU A 123 -8.68 -15.58 24.76
CA LEU A 123 -9.93 -16.37 24.75
C LEU A 123 -9.76 -17.72 25.48
N SER A 124 -8.60 -18.36 25.36
CA SER A 124 -8.35 -19.63 26.05
C SER A 124 -8.27 -19.47 27.58
N ILE A 125 -7.76 -18.34 28.07
CA ILE A 125 -7.68 -18.04 29.51
C ILE A 125 -9.06 -17.72 30.07
N GLU A 126 -9.85 -16.90 29.38
CA GLU A 126 -11.22 -16.56 29.79
C GLU A 126 -12.11 -17.81 29.92
N ASN A 127 -12.02 -18.73 28.96
CA ASN A 127 -12.76 -20.00 29.01
C ASN A 127 -12.38 -20.85 30.23
N LEU A 128 -11.08 -20.92 30.58
CA LEU A 128 -10.63 -21.67 31.76
C LEU A 128 -11.14 -21.07 33.07
N ILE A 129 -11.19 -19.74 33.17
CA ILE A 129 -11.74 -19.04 34.34
C ILE A 129 -13.24 -19.34 34.46
N SER A 130 -13.99 -19.27 33.36
CA SER A 130 -15.43 -19.54 33.35
C SER A 130 -15.81 -21.00 33.67
N MET A 131 -14.88 -21.95 33.51
CA MET A 131 -15.09 -23.36 33.87
C MET A 131 -14.68 -23.67 35.33
N ALA A 132 -13.97 -22.76 35.99
CA ALA A 132 -13.52 -22.90 37.37
C ALA A 132 -14.48 -22.24 38.40
N GLU A 133 -15.49 -21.51 37.92
CA GLU A 133 -16.62 -20.96 38.67
C GLU A 133 -17.84 -21.90 38.60
#